data_AF-I7BJR9-F1
#
_entry.id   AF-I7BJR9-F1
#
_cell.length_a   1.000
_cell.length_b   1.000
_cell.length_c   1.000
_cell.angle_alpha   90.00
_cell.angle_beta   90.00
_cell.angle_gamma   90.00
#
_symmetry.space_group_name_H-M   'P 1'
#
loop_
_entity.id
_entity.type
_entity.pdbx_description
1 polymer ?
#
loop_
_entity_poly.entity_id
_entity_poly.type
_entity_poly.pdbx_seq_one_letter_code
_entity_poly.pdbx_strand_id
1 'polypeptide(L)'
;MLGLVGNTSKWVLGSALVAGASGGSYAVFGSSGEARDSKVTVFEVLKTDYIPELKIICENKDGKLTVLDVSSKHEDFKFSCSYKDQSEKDSYISKEIKVSGARESNSRRDELSCKPQQNTNQYQCEYKNNKGEVNQKLEIKNPQRESGETESNTQFLRPKD
;
A
#
# COMPACT_ATOMS: atom_id res chain seq x y z
N MET A 1 -2.37 -43.27 51.29
CA MET A 1 -2.89 -42.54 52.47
C MET A 1 -2.15 -41.21 52.54
N LEU A 2 -2.91 -40.10 52.65
CA LEU A 2 -2.48 -38.70 52.80
C LEU A 2 -1.70 -38.12 51.59
N GLY A 3 -2.08 -37.02 50.94
CA GLY A 3 -3.05 -35.97 51.25
C GLY A 3 -2.42 -34.62 50.87
N LEU A 4 -3.10 -33.87 49.98
CA LEU A 4 -3.17 -32.39 49.76
C LEU A 4 -2.03 -31.50 50.28
N VAL A 5 -1.55 -30.47 49.56
CA VAL A 5 -2.14 -29.13 49.35
C VAL A 5 -1.20 -28.44 48.32
N GLY A 6 -1.58 -27.78 47.22
CA GLY A 6 -2.65 -26.82 47.01
C GLY A 6 -2.09 -25.39 47.09
N ASN A 7 -1.65 -24.78 45.99
CA ASN A 7 -1.66 -23.31 45.89
C ASN A 7 -1.86 -22.85 44.44
N THR A 8 -3.12 -22.59 44.13
CA THR A 8 -3.60 -21.92 42.93
C THR A 8 -3.75 -20.42 43.24
N SER A 9 -2.96 -19.58 42.60
CA SER A 9 -3.19 -18.13 42.65
C SER A 9 -4.27 -17.76 41.65
N LYS A 10 -5.49 -17.60 42.18
CA LYS A 10 -6.61 -16.89 41.54
C LYS A 10 -6.25 -15.41 41.39
N TRP A 11 -6.37 -14.86 40.18
CA TRP A 11 -6.77 -13.47 40.00
C TRP A 11 -7.88 -13.39 38.94
N VAL A 12 -9.08 -13.44 39.50
CA VAL A 12 -10.31 -12.70 39.15
C VAL A 12 -10.57 -12.38 37.67
N LEU A 13 -11.58 -13.08 37.16
CA LEU A 13 -12.53 -12.67 36.14
C LEU A 13 -13.02 -11.23 36.37
N GLY A 14 -12.67 -10.33 35.46
CA GLY A 14 -13.37 -9.06 35.26
C GLY A 14 -14.10 -9.12 33.92
N SER A 15 -15.37 -9.55 33.94
CA SER A 15 -16.28 -9.42 32.82
C SER A 15 -16.59 -7.94 32.58
N ALA A 16 -16.19 -7.41 31.43
CA ALA A 16 -16.83 -6.24 30.83
C ALA A 16 -17.38 -6.67 29.47
N LEU A 17 -18.71 -6.66 29.39
CA LEU A 17 -19.50 -7.05 28.23
C LEU A 17 -19.30 -6.06 27.07
N VAL A 18 -19.00 -6.65 25.90
CA VAL A 18 -19.51 -6.34 24.55
C VAL A 18 -20.03 -4.91 24.30
N ALA A 19 -19.32 -4.20 23.42
CA ALA A 19 -19.93 -3.27 22.47
C ALA A 19 -19.20 -3.44 21.12
N GLY A 20 -19.99 -3.48 20.05
CA GLY A 20 -19.62 -4.13 18.80
C GLY A 20 -18.45 -3.50 18.03
N ALA A 21 -17.73 -4.36 17.32
CA ALA A 21 -17.19 -4.03 16.01
C ALA A 21 -17.24 -5.30 15.16
N SER A 22 -18.09 -5.23 14.16
CA SER A 22 -18.25 -6.15 13.04
C SER A 22 -16.93 -6.62 12.45
N GLY A 23 -16.82 -7.94 12.29
CA GLY A 23 -16.22 -8.64 11.15
C GLY A 23 -14.90 -8.12 10.61
N GLY A 24 -13.83 -8.87 10.88
CA GLY A 24 -12.56 -8.72 10.17
C GLY A 24 -11.65 -9.92 10.41
N SER A 25 -11.99 -11.07 9.82
CA SER A 25 -11.04 -12.18 9.72
C SER A 25 -9.90 -11.76 8.81
N TYR A 26 -8.75 -11.39 9.38
CA TYR A 26 -7.51 -11.29 8.61
C TYR A 26 -7.01 -12.71 8.35
N ALA A 27 -7.43 -13.28 7.22
CA ALA A 27 -6.83 -14.51 6.75
C ALA A 27 -5.49 -14.15 6.08
N VAL A 28 -4.40 -14.53 6.72
CA VAL A 28 -3.09 -14.63 6.08
C VAL A 28 -3.18 -15.78 5.08
N PHE A 29 -3.30 -15.48 3.79
CA PHE A 29 -3.18 -16.48 2.73
C PHE A 29 -1.97 -16.17 1.85
N GLY A 30 -0.97 -17.05 1.95
CA GLY A 30 -0.01 -17.26 0.89
C GLY A 30 -0.57 -18.21 -0.18
N SER A 31 -0.09 -17.96 -1.40
CA SER A 31 0.01 -18.86 -2.56
C SER A 31 -1.26 -19.31 -3.30
N SER A 32 -1.25 -18.95 -4.59
CA SER A 32 -1.68 -19.76 -5.74
C SER A 32 -3.17 -20.08 -5.93
N GLY A 33 -3.71 -19.57 -7.05
CA GLY A 33 -4.77 -20.23 -7.81
C GLY A 33 -6.20 -19.78 -7.48
N GLU A 34 -6.92 -19.45 -8.55
CA GLU A 34 -8.37 -19.17 -8.61
C GLU A 34 -8.83 -17.78 -8.13
N ALA A 35 -9.17 -16.96 -9.12
CA ALA A 35 -9.87 -15.69 -8.97
C ALA A 35 -11.21 -15.91 -8.26
N ARG A 36 -11.20 -15.74 -6.94
CA ARG A 36 -12.40 -15.33 -6.23
C ARG A 36 -12.64 -13.87 -6.58
N ASP A 37 -13.86 -13.59 -6.98
CA ASP A 37 -14.46 -12.29 -7.27
C ASP A 37 -14.34 -11.35 -6.05
N SER A 38 -13.10 -10.91 -5.78
CA SER A 38 -12.80 -10.04 -4.66
C SER A 38 -13.30 -8.66 -5.06
N LYS A 39 -14.23 -8.10 -4.30
CA LYS A 39 -14.74 -6.73 -4.52
C LYS A 39 -13.65 -5.66 -4.43
N VAL A 40 -12.51 -6.02 -3.85
CA VAL A 40 -11.37 -5.14 -3.65
C VAL A 40 -10.07 -5.80 -4.08
N THR A 41 -9.19 -4.98 -4.63
CA THR A 41 -7.78 -5.28 -4.89
C THR A 41 -6.93 -4.43 -3.96
N VAL A 42 -5.96 -5.04 -3.30
CA VAL A 42 -5.00 -4.34 -2.44
C VAL A 42 -3.65 -4.32 -3.14
N PHE A 43 -3.10 -3.12 -3.34
CA PHE A 43 -1.73 -2.93 -3.79
C PHE A 43 -0.86 -2.56 -2.61
N GLU A 44 0.32 -3.17 -2.53
CA GLU A 44 1.28 -2.92 -1.46
C GLU A 44 2.58 -2.37 -2.02
N VAL A 45 3.07 -1.27 -1.47
CA VAL A 45 4.44 -0.82 -1.68
C VAL A 45 5.29 -1.38 -0.55
N LEU A 46 6.27 -2.21 -0.90
CA LEU A 46 7.10 -2.90 0.07
C LEU A 46 8.01 -1.93 0.81
N LYS A 47 8.07 -2.10 2.14
CA LYS A 47 8.95 -1.32 3.01
C LYS A 47 10.42 -1.57 2.66
N THR A 48 11.20 -0.49 2.66
CA THR A 48 12.67 -0.52 2.70
C THR A 48 13.17 0.39 3.82
N ASP A 49 14.49 0.52 3.97
CA ASP A 49 15.08 1.51 4.89
C ASP A 49 14.83 2.96 4.48
N TYR A 50 14.38 3.16 3.24
CA TYR A 50 14.23 4.47 2.60
C TYR A 50 12.79 4.79 2.19
N ILE A 51 11.96 3.78 1.92
CA ILE A 51 10.58 3.94 1.47
C ILE A 51 9.67 3.23 2.49
N PRO A 52 8.67 3.93 3.06
CA PRO A 52 7.74 3.32 3.99
C PRO A 52 6.79 2.35 3.28
N GLU A 53 6.22 1.41 4.04
CA GLU A 53 5.16 0.54 3.53
C GLU A 53 3.91 1.36 3.20
N LEU A 54 3.29 1.11 2.05
CA LEU A 54 1.98 1.66 1.71
C LEU A 54 1.02 0.53 1.38
N LYS A 55 -0.25 0.69 1.75
CA LYS A 55 -1.34 -0.19 1.32
C LYS A 55 -2.44 0.65 0.68
N ILE A 56 -2.72 0.37 -0.59
CA ILE A 56 -3.72 1.07 -1.38
C ILE A 56 -4.84 0.07 -1.69
N ILE A 57 -6.02 0.33 -1.14
CA ILE A 57 -7.20 -0.53 -1.27
C ILE A 57 -8.11 0.07 -2.33
N CYS A 58 -8.32 -0.69 -3.40
CA CYS A 58 -9.10 -0.28 -4.56
C CYS A 58 -10.34 -1.16 -4.71
N GLU A 59 -11.51 -0.54 -4.82
CA GLU A 59 -12.74 -1.26 -5.19
C GLU A 59 -12.68 -1.65 -6.67
N ASN A 60 -12.90 -2.92 -6.97
CA ASN A 60 -12.90 -3.41 -8.35
C ASN A 60 -14.14 -2.93 -9.09
N LYS A 61 -13.97 -2.58 -10.36
CA LYS A 61 -15.07 -2.15 -11.24
C LYS A 61 -15.35 -3.22 -12.28
N ASP A 62 -16.63 -3.50 -12.52
CA ASP A 62 -17.07 -4.46 -13.52
C ASP A 62 -16.49 -4.15 -14.91
N GLY A 63 -15.94 -5.18 -15.56
CA GLY A 63 -15.34 -5.06 -16.88
C GLY A 63 -14.07 -4.21 -16.96
N LYS A 64 -13.50 -3.78 -15.83
CA LYS A 64 -12.27 -2.99 -15.76
C LYS A 64 -11.16 -3.75 -15.07
N LEU A 65 -9.94 -3.41 -15.44
CA LEU A 65 -8.72 -3.81 -14.73
C LEU A 65 -8.38 -2.74 -13.71
N THR A 66 -8.34 -3.12 -12.44
CA THR A 66 -7.84 -2.26 -11.36
C THR A 66 -6.31 -2.30 -11.36
N VAL A 67 -5.67 -1.14 -11.37
CA VAL A 67 -4.20 -0.99 -11.37
C VAL A 67 -3.77 0.09 -10.37
N LEU A 68 -2.54 -0.03 -9.87
CA LEU A 68 -1.90 1.04 -9.12
C LEU A 68 -1.42 2.12 -10.08
N ASP A 69 -1.80 3.37 -9.83
CA ASP A 69 -1.27 4.55 -10.50
C ASP A 69 -0.36 5.32 -9.55
N VAL A 70 0.77 5.78 -10.08
CA VAL A 70 1.67 6.69 -9.38
C VAL A 70 1.79 7.93 -10.24
N SER A 71 1.60 9.10 -9.63
CA SER A 71 1.70 10.39 -10.30
C SER A 71 2.42 11.41 -9.42
N SER A 72 2.98 12.45 -10.02
CA SER A 72 3.55 13.56 -9.26
C SER A 72 2.50 14.65 -9.11
N LYS A 73 2.31 15.11 -7.87
CA LYS A 73 1.44 16.21 -7.50
C LYS A 73 2.21 17.17 -6.61
N HIS A 74 2.61 18.32 -7.17
CA HIS A 74 3.57 19.23 -6.53
C HIS A 74 4.83 18.44 -6.10
N GLU A 75 5.21 18.50 -4.83
CA GLU A 75 6.39 17.83 -4.29
C GLU A 75 6.11 16.36 -3.91
N ASP A 76 4.86 15.90 -4.02
CA ASP A 76 4.43 14.58 -3.59
C ASP A 76 4.35 13.58 -4.75
N PHE A 77 4.72 12.34 -4.47
CA PHE A 77 4.36 11.17 -5.26
C PHE A 77 3.04 10.61 -4.72
N LYS A 78 1.99 10.74 -5.52
CA LYS A 78 0.64 10.25 -5.22
C LYS A 78 0.48 8.84 -5.75
N PHE A 79 0.13 7.92 -4.86
CA PHE A 79 -0.25 6.54 -5.15
C PHE A 79 -1.76 6.44 -5.08
N SER A 80 -2.42 5.97 -6.12
CA SER A 80 -3.88 5.91 -6.18
C SER A 80 -4.41 4.77 -7.04
N CYS A 81 -5.69 4.47 -6.88
CA CYS A 81 -6.39 3.49 -7.69
C CYS A 81 -6.70 4.03 -9.09
N SER A 82 -6.38 3.25 -10.12
CA SER A 82 -6.75 3.54 -11.51
C SER A 82 -7.43 2.34 -12.15
N TYR A 83 -8.23 2.61 -13.19
CA TYR A 83 -9.09 1.63 -13.83
C TYR A 83 -8.88 1.68 -15.33
N LYS A 84 -8.44 0.57 -15.90
CA LYS A 84 -8.09 0.42 -17.31
C LYS A 84 -8.97 -0.61 -17.98
N ASP A 85 -8.96 -0.64 -19.31
CA ASP A 85 -9.68 -1.69 -20.03
C ASP A 85 -8.94 -3.03 -19.88
N GLN A 86 -9.69 -4.13 -19.78
CA GLN A 86 -9.10 -5.46 -19.62
C GLN A 86 -8.21 -5.86 -20.81
N SER A 87 -8.46 -5.29 -21.99
CA SER A 87 -7.61 -5.46 -23.18
C SER A 87 -6.20 -4.91 -23.01
N GLU A 88 -5.96 -4.02 -22.05
CA GLU A 88 -4.65 -3.41 -21.80
C GLU A 88 -3.84 -4.15 -20.72
N LYS A 89 -4.31 -5.32 -20.25
CA LYS A 89 -3.73 -6.04 -19.10
C LYS A 89 -2.22 -6.20 -19.16
N ASP A 90 -1.69 -6.68 -20.28
CA ASP A 90 -0.26 -6.93 -20.46
C ASP A 90 0.56 -5.64 -20.46
N SER A 91 -0.08 -4.50 -20.73
CA SER A 91 0.56 -3.19 -20.70
C SER A 91 0.71 -2.61 -19.30
N TYR A 92 -0.02 -3.08 -18.29
CA TYR A 92 -0.01 -2.49 -16.95
C TYR A 92 0.45 -3.44 -15.84
N ILE A 93 0.19 -4.75 -15.92
CA ILE A 93 0.50 -5.67 -14.81
C ILE A 93 2.02 -5.92 -14.68
N SER A 94 2.74 -5.93 -15.80
CA SER A 94 4.15 -6.33 -15.83
C SER A 94 5.12 -5.16 -15.97
N LYS A 95 4.62 -3.93 -16.10
CA LYS A 95 5.45 -2.77 -16.38
C LYS A 95 5.87 -2.06 -15.09
N GLU A 96 7.14 -1.65 -15.10
CA GLU A 96 7.69 -0.72 -14.13
C GLU A 96 6.98 0.64 -14.24
N ILE A 97 6.47 1.15 -13.12
CA ILE A 97 5.85 2.47 -13.05
C ILE A 97 6.95 3.48 -12.78
N LYS A 98 7.17 4.44 -13.70
CA LYS A 98 8.16 5.51 -13.55
C LYS A 98 7.49 6.87 -13.54
N VAL A 99 7.79 7.65 -12.53
CA VAL A 99 7.24 8.99 -12.34
C VAL A 99 8.37 9.96 -12.06
N SER A 100 8.43 11.05 -12.81
CA SER A 100 9.31 12.18 -12.50
C SER A 100 8.59 13.18 -11.59
N GLY A 101 9.29 13.73 -10.60
CA GLY A 101 8.79 14.77 -9.70
C GLY A 101 8.50 16.11 -10.40
N ALA A 102 7.89 17.06 -9.66
CA ALA A 102 7.56 18.38 -10.19
C ALA A 102 8.80 19.26 -10.44
N ARG A 103 8.60 20.29 -11.27
CA ARG A 103 9.64 21.03 -12.00
C ARG A 103 10.13 22.28 -11.26
N GLU A 104 11.44 22.51 -11.29
CA GLU A 104 12.00 23.81 -11.66
C GLU A 104 12.68 23.69 -13.03
N SER A 105 12.50 24.72 -13.87
CA SER A 105 12.88 24.72 -15.28
C SER A 105 14.40 24.79 -15.44
N ASN A 106 15.09 23.64 -15.43
CA ASN A 106 16.43 23.36 -16.01
C ASN A 106 17.26 22.33 -15.21
N SER A 107 16.73 21.74 -14.15
CA SER A 107 17.41 20.69 -13.36
C SER A 107 16.90 19.28 -13.72
N ARG A 108 17.77 18.27 -13.49
CA ARG A 108 17.36 16.86 -13.42
C ARG A 108 16.20 16.74 -12.42
N ARG A 109 15.20 15.92 -12.74
CA ARG A 109 14.05 15.70 -11.87
C ARG A 109 14.32 14.54 -10.93
N ASP A 110 13.68 14.57 -9.77
CA ASP A 110 13.54 13.38 -8.96
C ASP A 110 12.76 12.31 -9.76
N GLU A 111 13.06 11.05 -9.50
CA GLU A 111 12.43 9.90 -10.15
C GLU A 111 12.04 8.88 -9.09
N LEU A 112 10.80 8.42 -9.15
CA LEU A 112 10.31 7.28 -8.40
C LEU A 112 10.00 6.17 -9.40
N SER A 113 10.64 5.02 -9.20
CA SER A 113 10.44 3.84 -10.03
C SER A 113 9.93 2.68 -9.18
N CYS A 114 8.78 2.10 -9.54
CA CYS A 114 8.14 1.01 -8.82
C CYS A 114 8.02 -0.23 -9.72
N LYS A 115 8.72 -1.30 -9.35
CA LYS A 115 8.73 -2.58 -10.07
C LYS A 115 7.72 -3.55 -9.45
N PRO A 116 6.80 -4.12 -10.24
CA PRO A 116 5.89 -5.15 -9.74
C PRO A 116 6.67 -6.42 -9.37
N GLN A 117 6.30 -7.04 -8.26
CA GLN A 117 6.78 -8.36 -7.87
C GLN A 117 5.95 -9.43 -8.60
N GLN A 118 6.63 -10.43 -9.15
CA GLN A 118 6.02 -11.40 -10.07
C GLN A 118 4.75 -12.04 -9.49
N ASN A 119 3.65 -11.98 -10.25
CA ASN A 119 2.36 -12.59 -9.92
C ASN A 119 1.75 -12.12 -8.57
N THR A 120 2.08 -10.91 -8.13
CA THR A 120 1.50 -10.29 -6.92
C THR A 120 1.09 -8.85 -7.19
N ASN A 121 0.34 -8.26 -6.26
CA ASN A 121 0.01 -6.83 -6.25
C ASN A 121 1.02 -6.00 -5.43
N GLN A 122 2.24 -6.51 -5.28
CA GLN A 122 3.29 -5.87 -4.50
C GLN A 122 4.27 -5.16 -5.41
N TYR A 123 4.73 -3.98 -5.00
CA TYR A 123 5.66 -3.15 -5.73
C TYR A 123 6.87 -2.85 -4.88
N GLN A 124 8.06 -3.01 -5.47
CA GLN A 124 9.30 -2.53 -4.89
C GLN A 124 9.67 -1.22 -5.57
N CYS A 125 9.68 -0.13 -4.79
CA CYS A 125 10.02 1.18 -5.29
C CYS A 125 11.48 1.54 -4.99
N GLU A 126 12.07 2.34 -5.88
CA GLU A 126 13.36 3.00 -5.71
C GLU A 126 13.18 4.49 -6.02
N TYR A 127 13.70 5.32 -5.13
CA TYR A 127 13.66 6.77 -5.27
C TYR A 127 15.06 7.30 -5.58
N LYS A 128 15.13 8.16 -6.59
CA LYS A 128 16.34 8.82 -7.06
C LYS A 128 16.11 10.32 -7.08
N ASN A 129 16.93 11.08 -6.36
CA ASN A 129 16.79 12.53 -6.36
C ASN A 129 17.34 13.18 -7.65
N ASN A 130 17.17 14.50 -7.76
CA ASN A 130 17.64 15.34 -8.84
C ASN A 130 19.16 15.29 -9.07
N LYS A 131 19.97 14.95 -8.07
CA LYS A 131 21.41 14.73 -8.22
C LYS A 131 21.74 13.35 -8.79
N GLY A 132 20.76 12.47 -8.82
CA GLY A 132 20.88 11.09 -9.25
C GLY A 132 21.27 10.14 -8.13
N GLU A 133 21.23 10.58 -6.88
CA GLU A 133 21.47 9.76 -5.71
C GLU A 133 20.25 8.87 -5.46
N VAL A 134 20.49 7.57 -5.41
CA VAL A 134 19.47 6.56 -5.09
C VAL A 134 19.33 6.40 -3.58
N ASN A 135 18.30 5.68 -3.14
CA ASN A 135 18.08 5.34 -1.73
C ASN A 135 17.94 6.57 -0.83
N GLN A 136 17.32 7.63 -1.33
CA GLN A 136 16.97 8.78 -0.51
C GLN A 136 15.66 8.49 0.24
N LYS A 137 15.55 8.99 1.47
CA LYS A 137 14.38 8.69 2.32
C LYS A 137 13.15 9.42 1.82
N LEU A 138 12.06 8.68 1.68
CA LEU A 138 10.71 9.20 1.50
C LEU A 138 9.94 9.06 2.81
N GLU A 139 8.97 9.94 3.03
CA GLU A 139 8.05 9.88 4.16
C GLU A 139 6.60 10.05 3.73
N ILE A 140 5.69 9.45 4.51
CA ILE A 140 4.25 9.57 4.27
C ILE A 140 3.82 11.00 4.57
N LYS A 141 3.11 11.61 3.64
CA LYS A 141 2.47 12.91 3.80
C LYS A 141 0.95 12.78 3.70
N ASN A 142 0.25 13.72 4.32
CA ASN A 142 -1.19 13.84 4.24
C ASN A 142 -1.57 15.24 3.72
N PRO A 143 -1.28 15.55 2.45
CA PRO A 143 -1.73 16.79 1.84
C PRO A 143 -3.25 16.81 1.71
N GLN A 144 -3.79 17.97 1.32
CA GLN A 144 -5.23 18.09 1.06
C GLN A 144 -5.66 17.15 -0.08
N ARG A 145 -6.58 16.24 0.24
CA ARG A 145 -7.15 15.25 -0.66
C ARG A 145 -8.18 15.87 -1.60
N GLU A 146 -8.25 15.35 -2.82
CA GLU A 146 -9.29 15.69 -3.79
C GLU A 146 -10.60 14.97 -3.46
N SER A 147 -11.71 15.43 -4.06
CA SER A 147 -13.02 14.78 -3.88
C SER A 147 -12.97 13.32 -4.34
N GLY A 148 -13.36 12.39 -3.45
CA GLY A 148 -13.33 10.94 -3.72
C GLY A 148 -12.05 10.23 -3.28
N GLU A 149 -11.02 10.95 -2.83
CA GLU A 149 -9.82 10.36 -2.24
C GLU A 149 -10.00 10.10 -0.74
N THR A 150 -9.48 8.97 -0.28
CA THR A 150 -9.47 8.53 1.11
C THR A 150 -8.05 8.11 1.51
N GLU A 151 -7.81 7.93 2.80
CA GLU A 151 -6.55 7.36 3.30
C GLU A 151 -6.32 5.92 2.83
N SER A 152 -7.40 5.19 2.54
CA SER A 152 -7.30 3.81 2.07
C SER A 152 -7.00 3.71 0.58
N ASN A 153 -7.51 4.61 -0.26
CA ASN A 153 -7.39 4.52 -1.72
C ASN A 153 -6.30 5.44 -2.30
N THR A 154 -5.77 6.37 -1.50
CA THR A 154 -4.77 7.35 -1.92
C THR A 154 -3.75 7.62 -0.83
N GLN A 155 -2.48 7.46 -1.17
CA GLN A 155 -1.34 7.69 -0.28
C GLN A 155 -0.34 8.63 -0.95
N PHE A 156 0.40 9.42 -0.16
CA PHE A 156 1.37 10.38 -0.67
C PHE A 156 2.72 10.16 -0.02
N LEU A 157 3.78 10.12 -0.83
CA LEU A 157 5.15 10.15 -0.37
C LEU A 157 5.85 11.43 -0.80
N ARG A 158 6.69 11.98 0.08
CA ARG A 158 7.56 13.11 -0.23
C ARG A 158 9.00 12.80 0.14
N PRO A 159 10.00 13.32 -0.59
CA PRO A 159 11.38 13.34 -0.11
C PRO A 159 11.46 13.93 1.30
N LYS A 160 12.26 13.30 2.15
CA LYS A 160 12.55 13.81 3.48
C LYS A 160 13.65 14.86 3.38
N ASP A 161 13.33 16.09 3.80
CA ASP A 161 14.29 17.20 3.92
C ASP A 161 15.34 16.95 5.03
#